data_AF-A0A5J4PTL9-F1
#
_entry.id   AF-A0A5J4PTL9-F1
#
_cell.length_a   1.000
_cell.length_b   1.000
_cell.length_c   1.000
_cell.angle_alpha   90.00
_cell.angle_beta   90.00
_cell.angle_gamma   90.00
#
_symmetry.space_group_name_H-M   'P 1'
#
loop_
_entity.id
_entity.type
_entity.pdbx_description
1 polymer ?
#
loop_
_entity_poly.entity_id
_entity_poly.type
_entity_poly.pdbx_seq_one_letter_code
_entity_poly.pdbx_strand_id
1 'polypeptide(L)'
;STLPGISLEESDKIGRMAEDILLSIPEIQTTGRKTGRAELDEHVLGVNVSEIESPFMLDKRSKEDMTAEIREKLGTLPGANIEIGQPISHRIDAMLSGTRANIAIKLFGTDLNSMFALGNQIKASIQHIEGIADLNVEQQVERPQLKIEPKRELLAKYGITLPEFAETISVMLAGETVSQVYEGNTAFDLTLRVNDESRETIDRIKNLTIDAGKRKIPLENVATIISSTGPNTINRENVVRKIVISANVEGGDLRGTVNAIRDEIDSDIELPEGYYIEYGGQFESEQAASRILLITSVFSILVIFLLLFNEFKNVTQAAVVLLNLPLALIGGVFAIFFTGGILSIPAIIGFISLFGIATRNGMLLISRYNDLHASGLSVKE
;
A
#
# COMPACT_ATOMS: atom_id res chain seq x y z
N SER A 1 8.04 9.16 -3.44
CA SER A 1 7.13 9.96 -4.29
C SER A 1 7.44 11.44 -4.11
N THR A 2 7.26 12.25 -5.16
CA THR A 2 7.43 13.70 -5.12
C THR A 2 6.08 14.41 -5.31
N LEU A 3 6.08 15.73 -5.17
CA LEU A 3 4.91 16.57 -5.43
C LEU A 3 4.32 16.30 -6.84
N PRO A 4 3.03 15.96 -6.93
CA PRO A 4 2.37 15.77 -8.22
C PRO A 4 2.40 17.04 -9.08
N GLY A 5 2.61 16.88 -10.40
CA GLY A 5 2.76 18.01 -11.34
C GLY A 5 4.19 18.30 -11.75
N ILE A 6 5.17 17.60 -11.17
CA ILE A 6 6.56 17.56 -11.64
C ILE A 6 6.68 16.99 -13.06
N SER A 7 7.64 17.49 -13.86
CA SER A 7 7.95 16.91 -15.17
C SER A 7 8.71 15.59 -15.03
N LEU A 8 8.73 14.79 -16.09
CA LEU A 8 9.49 13.53 -16.09
C LEU A 8 10.99 13.79 -15.92
N GLU A 9 11.51 14.87 -16.52
CA GLU A 9 12.92 15.26 -16.46
C GLU A 9 13.34 15.64 -15.03
N GLU A 10 12.54 16.45 -14.33
CA GLU A 10 12.87 16.82 -12.94
C GLU A 10 12.67 15.64 -11.99
N SER A 11 11.68 14.77 -12.27
CA SER A 11 11.52 13.51 -11.53
C SER A 11 12.69 12.56 -11.74
N ASP A 12 13.24 12.48 -12.97
CA ASP A 12 14.46 11.71 -13.28
C ASP A 12 15.66 12.23 -12.49
N LYS A 13 15.81 13.55 -12.41
CA LYS A 13 16.90 14.20 -11.66
C LYS A 13 16.84 13.89 -10.17
N ILE A 14 15.66 13.97 -9.54
CA ILE A 14 15.48 13.59 -8.13
C ILE A 14 15.73 12.09 -7.95
N GLY A 15 15.24 11.26 -8.89
CA GLY A 15 15.48 9.82 -8.90
C GLY A 15 16.97 9.47 -8.92
N ARG A 16 17.77 10.14 -9.76
CA ARG A 16 19.23 9.98 -9.81
C ARG A 16 19.91 10.36 -8.51
N MET A 17 19.49 11.45 -7.87
CA MET A 17 20.03 11.82 -6.55
C MET A 17 19.77 10.72 -5.51
N ALA A 18 18.59 10.11 -5.52
CA ALA A 18 18.28 8.98 -4.65
C ALA A 18 19.14 7.73 -4.97
N GLU A 19 19.34 7.42 -6.26
CA GLU A 19 20.21 6.34 -6.70
C GLU A 19 21.67 6.56 -6.25
N ASP A 20 22.21 7.78 -6.40
CA ASP A 20 23.56 8.14 -5.96
C ASP A 20 23.72 8.01 -4.44
N ILE A 21 22.71 8.41 -3.67
CA ILE A 21 22.68 8.23 -2.21
C ILE A 21 22.70 6.74 -1.85
N LEU A 22 21.90 5.92 -2.52
CA LEU A 22 21.84 4.47 -2.28
C LEU A 22 23.16 3.79 -2.64
N LEU A 23 23.77 4.14 -3.78
CA LEU A 23 25.07 3.62 -4.21
C LEU A 23 26.24 4.09 -3.33
N SER A 24 26.05 5.11 -2.49
CA SER A 24 27.03 5.50 -1.46
C SER A 24 27.13 4.50 -0.31
N ILE A 25 26.15 3.59 -0.17
CA ILE A 25 26.09 2.56 0.87
C ILE A 25 26.83 1.32 0.35
N PRO A 26 27.93 0.87 0.99
CA PRO A 26 28.78 -0.20 0.47
C PRO A 26 28.06 -1.52 0.18
N GLU A 27 27.01 -1.83 0.93
CA GLU A 27 26.20 -3.03 0.79
C GLU A 27 25.34 -3.04 -0.49
N ILE A 28 25.06 -1.86 -1.09
CA ILE A 28 24.25 -1.69 -2.29
C ILE A 28 25.16 -1.51 -3.51
N GLN A 29 25.23 -2.53 -4.36
CA GLN A 29 26.12 -2.50 -5.53
C GLN A 29 25.44 -1.99 -6.81
N THR A 30 24.11 -2.08 -6.86
CA THR A 30 23.32 -1.72 -8.03
C THR A 30 21.99 -1.16 -7.60
N THR A 31 21.45 -0.28 -8.43
CA THR A 31 20.11 0.28 -8.30
C THR A 31 19.38 0.12 -9.62
N GLY A 32 18.09 -0.16 -9.56
CA GLY A 32 17.19 -0.19 -10.71
C GLY A 32 15.99 0.68 -10.43
N ARG A 33 15.84 1.76 -11.19
CA ARG A 33 14.72 2.70 -11.03
C ARG A 33 13.71 2.58 -12.16
N LYS A 34 12.44 2.63 -11.79
CA LYS A 34 11.29 2.86 -12.66
C LYS A 34 10.59 4.14 -12.21
N THR A 35 10.51 5.15 -13.08
CA THR A 35 9.80 6.41 -12.82
C THR A 35 8.52 6.46 -13.64
N GLY A 36 7.39 6.70 -13.00
CA GLY A 36 6.07 6.49 -13.60
C GLY A 36 5.76 5.00 -13.73
N ARG A 37 5.33 4.58 -14.91
CA ARG A 37 4.86 3.21 -15.18
C ARG A 37 5.49 2.65 -16.45
N ALA A 38 5.63 1.33 -16.51
CA ALA A 38 5.86 0.63 -17.77
C ALA A 38 4.54 0.49 -18.58
N GLU A 39 4.64 0.21 -19.88
CA GLU A 39 3.48 0.10 -20.79
C GLU A 39 2.46 -0.95 -20.33
N LEU A 40 2.93 -2.10 -19.84
CA LEU A 40 2.10 -3.21 -19.34
C LEU A 40 2.17 -3.35 -17.80
N ASP A 41 2.47 -2.27 -17.11
CA ASP A 41 2.54 -2.27 -15.65
C ASP A 41 1.15 -2.44 -15.02
N GLU A 42 1.06 -3.30 -14.01
CA GLU A 42 -0.13 -3.49 -13.18
C GLU A 42 -0.36 -2.28 -12.26
N HIS A 43 0.70 -1.50 -12.00
CA HIS A 43 0.66 -0.34 -11.12
C HIS A 43 0.34 0.95 -11.90
N VAL A 44 -0.68 1.68 -11.43
CA VAL A 44 -1.03 3.00 -12.00
C VAL A 44 -0.25 4.10 -11.26
N LEU A 45 1.03 4.26 -11.62
CA LEU A 45 1.90 5.29 -11.07
C LEU A 45 2.09 6.46 -12.03
N GLY A 46 2.00 7.68 -11.50
CA GLY A 46 2.30 8.90 -12.25
C GLY A 46 3.80 9.20 -12.28
N VAL A 47 4.21 10.12 -13.15
CA VAL A 47 5.61 10.56 -13.30
C VAL A 47 6.25 11.08 -12.00
N ASN A 48 5.43 11.46 -11.02
CA ASN A 48 5.86 11.93 -9.70
C ASN A 48 6.17 10.77 -8.71
N VAL A 49 6.10 9.51 -9.16
CA VAL A 49 6.45 8.35 -8.34
C VAL A 49 7.57 7.58 -9.01
N SER A 50 8.59 7.27 -8.23
CA SER A 50 9.72 6.44 -8.63
C SER A 50 9.82 5.25 -7.69
N GLU A 51 9.90 4.06 -8.26
CA GLU A 51 10.22 2.82 -7.56
C GLU A 51 11.70 2.53 -7.80
N ILE A 52 12.48 2.36 -6.73
CA ILE A 52 13.91 2.06 -6.80
C ILE A 52 14.13 0.72 -6.12
N GLU A 53 14.58 -0.26 -6.89
CA GLU A 53 15.00 -1.56 -6.38
C GLU A 53 16.51 -1.52 -6.14
N SER A 54 16.93 -1.96 -4.96
CA SER A 54 18.34 -1.91 -4.54
C SER A 54 18.69 -3.21 -3.84
N PRO A 55 19.14 -4.24 -4.59
CA PRO A 55 19.63 -5.46 -3.97
C PRO A 55 20.89 -5.15 -3.15
N PHE A 56 20.99 -5.80 -2.00
CA PHE A 56 22.09 -5.60 -1.07
C PHE A 56 22.69 -6.93 -0.60
N MET A 57 23.97 -6.90 -0.24
CA MET A 57 24.66 -8.03 0.40
C MET A 57 25.19 -7.59 1.77
N LEU A 58 24.61 -8.16 2.83
CA LEU A 58 25.07 -7.93 4.20
C LEU A 58 26.27 -8.84 4.51
N ASP A 59 27.30 -8.27 5.15
CA ASP A 59 28.39 -9.04 5.76
C ASP A 59 28.14 -9.15 7.27
N LYS A 60 28.57 -8.16 8.05
CA LYS A 60 28.48 -8.17 9.53
C LYS A 60 27.37 -7.32 10.12
N ARG A 61 26.80 -6.43 9.31
CA ARG A 61 25.80 -5.46 9.75
C ARG A 61 24.41 -6.08 9.72
N SER A 62 23.57 -5.73 10.70
CA SER A 62 22.17 -6.14 10.70
C SER A 62 21.39 -5.45 9.57
N LYS A 63 20.30 -6.08 9.12
CA LYS A 63 19.40 -5.49 8.12
C LYS A 63 18.75 -4.22 8.68
N GLU A 64 18.44 -4.23 9.97
CA GLU A 64 17.80 -3.14 10.71
C GLU A 64 18.70 -1.90 10.69
N ASP A 65 19.97 -2.04 11.04
CA ASP A 65 20.93 -0.92 11.04
C ASP A 65 21.11 -0.33 9.64
N MET A 66 21.18 -1.18 8.61
CA MET A 66 21.29 -0.73 7.22
C MET A 66 20.04 0.02 6.78
N THR A 67 18.86 -0.49 7.13
CA THR A 67 17.57 0.16 6.80
C THR A 67 17.44 1.52 7.48
N ALA A 68 17.91 1.64 8.73
CA ALA A 68 17.95 2.90 9.46
C ALA A 68 18.85 3.94 8.78
N GLU A 69 20.05 3.57 8.33
CA GLU A 69 20.93 4.48 7.59
C GLU A 69 20.33 4.87 6.23
N ILE A 70 19.71 3.93 5.50
CA ILE A 70 19.01 4.24 4.25
C ILE A 70 17.94 5.30 4.50
N ARG A 71 17.14 5.14 5.57
CA ARG A 71 16.09 6.10 5.95
C ARG A 71 16.67 7.46 6.28
N GLU A 72 17.74 7.53 7.06
CA GLU A 72 18.43 8.78 7.41
C GLU A 72 18.96 9.50 6.17
N LYS A 73 19.69 8.79 5.31
CA LYS A 73 20.30 9.38 4.11
C LYS A 73 19.26 9.84 3.10
N LEU A 74 18.24 9.01 2.82
CA LEU A 74 17.17 9.38 1.89
C LEU A 74 16.28 10.50 2.44
N GLY A 75 16.17 10.64 3.76
CA GLY A 75 15.46 11.74 4.42
C GLY A 75 16.03 13.13 4.11
N THR A 76 17.25 13.22 3.56
CA THR A 76 17.86 14.49 3.13
C THR A 76 17.34 14.99 1.76
N LEU A 77 16.60 14.18 1.02
CA LEU A 77 16.07 14.55 -0.30
C LEU A 77 14.93 15.57 -0.17
N PRO A 78 15.09 16.80 -0.70
CA PRO A 78 14.06 17.81 -0.59
C PRO A 78 12.86 17.49 -1.48
N GLY A 79 11.65 17.63 -0.94
CA GLY A 79 10.41 17.48 -1.72
C GLY A 79 10.08 16.04 -2.14
N ALA A 80 10.73 15.05 -1.53
CA ALA A 80 10.45 13.63 -1.72
C ALA A 80 9.97 12.99 -0.42
N ASN A 81 8.85 12.28 -0.50
CA ASN A 81 8.40 11.35 0.53
C ASN A 81 8.98 9.96 0.21
N ILE A 82 9.62 9.33 1.19
CA ILE A 82 10.32 8.05 1.02
C ILE A 82 9.58 6.97 1.80
N GLU A 83 9.36 5.84 1.15
CA GLU A 83 8.79 4.63 1.74
C GLU A 83 9.74 3.48 1.45
N ILE A 84 10.15 2.75 2.48
CA ILE A 84 11.14 1.68 2.40
C ILE A 84 10.46 0.35 2.75
N GLY A 85 10.63 -0.64 1.89
CA GLY A 85 10.18 -2.00 2.18
C GLY A 85 10.64 -3.00 1.12
N GLN A 86 10.07 -4.20 1.16
CA GLN A 86 10.49 -5.31 0.31
C GLN A 86 9.58 -5.46 -0.91
N PRO A 87 10.13 -5.80 -2.10
CA PRO A 87 9.34 -5.89 -3.33
C PRO A 87 8.13 -6.84 -3.23
N ILE A 88 8.31 -8.00 -2.58
CA ILE A 88 7.25 -9.00 -2.44
C ILE A 88 6.18 -8.50 -1.45
N SER A 89 6.58 -7.98 -0.30
CA SER A 89 5.65 -7.45 0.70
C SER A 89 4.84 -6.29 0.13
N HIS A 90 5.48 -5.30 -0.51
CA HIS A 90 4.79 -4.18 -1.16
C HIS A 90 3.74 -4.62 -2.17
N ARG A 91 4.01 -5.67 -2.96
CA ARG A 91 3.03 -6.21 -3.91
C ARG A 91 1.86 -6.89 -3.20
N ILE A 92 2.14 -7.69 -2.18
CA ILE A 92 1.11 -8.36 -1.38
C ILE A 92 0.23 -7.31 -0.68
N ASP A 93 0.84 -6.32 -0.06
CA ASP A 93 0.14 -5.26 0.68
C ASP A 93 -0.75 -4.43 -0.25
N ALA A 94 -0.22 -4.06 -1.43
CA ALA A 94 -0.98 -3.36 -2.46
C ALA A 94 -2.16 -4.19 -2.98
N MET A 95 -1.99 -5.50 -3.17
CA MET A 95 -3.06 -6.40 -3.60
C MET A 95 -4.15 -6.59 -2.54
N LEU A 96 -3.76 -6.72 -1.27
CA LEU A 96 -4.69 -7.01 -0.18
C LEU A 96 -5.46 -5.79 0.31
N SER A 97 -4.78 -4.64 0.42
CA SER A 97 -5.33 -3.45 1.08
C SER A 97 -5.52 -2.25 0.13
N GLY A 98 -4.99 -2.33 -1.09
CA GLY A 98 -4.89 -1.20 -2.00
C GLY A 98 -3.83 -0.17 -1.59
N THR A 99 -3.04 -0.44 -0.54
CA THR A 99 -2.03 0.44 0.05
C THR A 99 -0.77 -0.36 0.41
N ARG A 100 0.40 0.27 0.48
CA ARG A 100 1.67 -0.42 0.73
C ARG A 100 2.08 -0.46 2.21
N ALA A 101 1.33 0.23 3.07
CA ALA A 101 1.68 0.47 4.47
C ALA A 101 0.98 -0.51 5.43
N ASN A 102 1.56 -0.71 6.63
CA ASN A 102 0.96 -1.58 7.65
C ASN A 102 -0.45 -1.10 8.08
N ILE A 103 -0.62 0.22 8.21
CA ILE A 103 -1.86 0.89 8.59
C ILE A 103 -2.28 1.82 7.45
N ALA A 104 -3.56 1.72 7.05
CA ALA A 104 -4.18 2.64 6.12
C ALA A 104 -5.45 3.25 6.72
N ILE A 105 -5.41 4.54 7.05
CA ILE A 105 -6.57 5.29 7.51
C ILE A 105 -7.25 5.85 6.25
N LYS A 106 -8.37 5.26 5.85
CA LYS A 106 -9.15 5.65 4.67
C LYS A 106 -10.15 6.72 5.09
N LEU A 107 -9.95 7.95 4.65
CA LEU A 107 -10.91 9.04 4.83
C LEU A 107 -11.80 9.11 3.59
N PHE A 108 -13.11 9.00 3.78
CA PHE A 108 -14.13 9.10 2.73
C PHE A 108 -14.85 10.44 2.79
N GLY A 109 -15.22 10.98 1.64
CA GLY A 109 -15.92 12.27 1.55
C GLY A 109 -16.22 12.70 0.12
N THR A 110 -16.80 13.90 -0.01
CA THR A 110 -17.23 14.44 -1.31
C THR A 110 -16.26 15.48 -1.88
N ASP A 111 -15.69 16.33 -1.03
CA ASP A 111 -14.75 17.39 -1.43
C ASP A 111 -13.29 17.03 -1.17
N LEU A 112 -12.48 17.05 -2.22
CA LEU A 112 -11.09 16.59 -2.20
C LEU A 112 -10.17 17.53 -1.39
N ASN A 113 -10.46 18.84 -1.37
CA ASN A 113 -9.66 19.82 -0.63
C ASN A 113 -9.92 19.71 0.87
N SER A 114 -11.20 19.57 1.28
CA SER A 114 -11.58 19.31 2.66
C SER A 114 -11.00 17.99 3.16
N MET A 115 -11.03 16.92 2.34
CA MET A 115 -10.43 15.64 2.70
C MET A 115 -8.91 15.76 2.89
N PHE A 116 -8.21 16.53 2.06
CA PHE A 116 -6.77 16.73 2.21
C PHE A 116 -6.41 17.54 3.46
N ALA A 117 -7.18 18.60 3.76
CA ALA A 117 -7.01 19.37 4.98
C ALA A 117 -7.23 18.50 6.23
N LEU A 118 -8.33 17.72 6.26
CA LEU A 118 -8.63 16.76 7.33
C LEU A 118 -7.54 15.68 7.43
N GLY A 119 -7.06 15.14 6.31
CA GLY A 119 -5.97 14.15 6.31
C GLY A 119 -4.68 14.69 6.93
N ASN A 120 -4.33 15.95 6.67
CA ASN A 120 -3.18 16.61 7.29
C ASN A 120 -3.42 16.91 8.79
N GLN A 121 -4.65 17.25 9.17
CA GLN A 121 -5.02 17.41 10.58
C GLN A 121 -4.89 16.09 11.34
N ILE A 122 -5.41 14.99 10.77
CA ILE A 122 -5.25 13.63 11.29
C ILE A 122 -3.76 13.29 11.43
N LYS A 123 -2.96 13.52 10.38
CA LYS A 123 -1.50 13.30 10.43
C LYS A 123 -0.85 14.09 11.58
N ALA A 124 -1.18 15.36 11.74
CA ALA A 124 -0.59 16.21 12.77
C ALA A 124 -0.98 15.78 14.20
N SER A 125 -2.21 15.28 14.36
CA SER A 125 -2.70 14.71 15.61
C SER A 125 -1.97 13.40 15.93
N ILE A 126 -1.88 12.44 15.00
CA ILE A 126 -1.36 11.11 15.34
C ILE A 126 0.18 10.97 15.30
N GLN A 127 0.91 11.91 14.72
CA GLN A 127 2.38 11.78 14.51
C GLN A 127 3.22 11.55 15.78
N HIS A 128 2.68 11.85 16.96
CA HIS A 128 3.37 11.74 18.24
C HIS A 128 3.14 10.39 18.94
N ILE A 129 2.26 9.54 18.41
CA ILE A 129 1.98 8.21 18.93
C ILE A 129 3.22 7.32 18.77
N GLU A 130 3.63 6.69 19.87
CA GLU A 130 4.78 5.78 19.89
C GLU A 130 4.56 4.60 18.94
N GLY A 131 5.60 4.26 18.16
CA GLY A 131 5.55 3.17 17.20
C GLY A 131 5.07 3.55 15.79
N ILE A 132 4.61 4.79 15.54
CA ILE A 132 4.31 5.24 14.17
C ILE A 132 5.60 5.60 13.42
N ALA A 133 5.76 5.00 12.24
CA ALA A 133 6.83 5.30 11.30
C ALA A 133 6.27 5.63 9.90
N ASP A 134 7.05 6.36 9.11
CA ASP A 134 6.76 6.67 7.70
C ASP A 134 5.34 7.27 7.44
N LEU A 135 4.83 8.09 8.39
CA LEU A 135 3.49 8.68 8.33
C LEU A 135 3.32 9.68 7.17
N ASN A 136 2.41 9.36 6.26
CA ASN A 136 2.19 10.12 5.05
C ASN A 136 0.71 10.27 4.69
N VAL A 137 0.34 11.43 4.14
CA VAL A 137 -1.00 11.69 3.59
C VAL A 137 -0.90 11.62 2.08
N GLU A 138 -1.80 10.86 1.45
CA GLU A 138 -1.93 10.85 0.00
C GLU A 138 -2.11 12.28 -0.52
N GLN A 139 -1.23 12.67 -1.43
CA GLN A 139 -1.20 14.04 -1.92
C GLN A 139 -2.43 14.30 -2.77
N GLN A 140 -3.16 15.35 -2.41
CA GLN A 140 -4.25 15.87 -3.21
C GLN A 140 -3.91 17.30 -3.61
N VAL A 141 -3.06 17.41 -4.62
CA VAL A 141 -2.64 18.70 -5.15
C VAL A 141 -3.28 18.93 -6.50
N GLU A 142 -3.62 20.19 -6.76
CA GLU A 142 -4.05 20.57 -8.09
C GLU A 142 -2.81 20.64 -9.00
N ARG A 143 -2.78 19.80 -10.03
CA ARG A 143 -1.74 19.85 -11.06
C ARG A 143 -2.07 20.99 -12.02
N PRO A 144 -1.06 21.76 -12.48
CA PRO A 144 -1.23 22.65 -13.60
C PRO A 144 -1.76 21.90 -14.83
N GLN A 145 -2.82 22.43 -15.43
CA GLN A 145 -3.45 21.91 -16.63
C GLN A 145 -3.69 23.05 -17.61
N LEU A 146 -3.53 22.78 -18.90
CA LEU A 146 -3.95 23.70 -19.94
C LEU A 146 -5.40 23.39 -20.32
N LYS A 147 -6.33 24.29 -19.97
CA LYS A 147 -7.74 24.12 -20.30
C LYS A 147 -8.05 24.82 -21.62
N ILE A 148 -8.53 24.05 -22.59
CA ILE A 148 -8.96 24.54 -23.91
C ILE A 148 -10.48 24.47 -23.96
N GLU A 149 -11.14 25.61 -23.77
CA GLU A 149 -12.59 25.71 -23.73
C GLU A 149 -13.13 26.16 -25.09
N PRO A 150 -13.86 25.30 -25.83
CA PRO A 150 -14.39 25.66 -27.14
C PRO A 150 -15.47 26.76 -27.03
N LYS A 151 -15.29 27.83 -27.79
CA LYS A 151 -16.30 28.90 -27.97
C LYS A 151 -17.34 28.42 -28.98
N ARG A 152 -18.35 27.68 -28.50
CA ARG A 152 -19.38 27.00 -29.32
C ARG A 152 -20.00 27.87 -30.41
N GLU A 153 -20.33 29.12 -30.11
CA GLU A 153 -20.92 30.05 -31.08
C GLU A 153 -19.97 30.40 -32.23
N LEU A 154 -18.67 30.55 -31.93
CA LEU A 154 -17.66 30.85 -32.94
C LEU A 154 -17.34 29.61 -33.78
N LEU A 155 -17.24 28.43 -33.16
CA LEU A 155 -17.10 27.17 -33.89
C LEU A 155 -18.24 26.99 -34.89
N ALA A 156 -19.49 27.21 -34.48
CA ALA A 156 -20.66 27.14 -35.35
C ALA A 156 -20.60 28.14 -36.51
N LYS A 157 -20.13 29.37 -36.25
CA LYS A 157 -19.93 30.40 -37.30
C LYS A 157 -18.90 29.99 -38.35
N TYR A 158 -17.88 29.23 -37.95
CA TYR A 158 -16.85 28.70 -38.84
C TYR A 158 -17.19 27.31 -39.41
N GLY A 159 -18.34 26.75 -39.05
CA GLY A 159 -18.79 25.44 -39.52
C GLY A 159 -18.04 24.25 -38.93
N ILE A 160 -17.37 24.44 -37.79
CA ILE A 160 -16.56 23.41 -37.13
C ILE A 160 -17.42 22.73 -36.06
N THR A 161 -17.50 21.41 -36.09
CA THR A 161 -18.24 20.66 -35.07
C THR A 161 -17.39 20.44 -33.82
N LEU A 162 -18.02 20.22 -32.66
CA LEU A 162 -17.27 19.93 -31.43
C LEU A 162 -16.42 18.66 -31.49
N PRO A 163 -16.89 17.54 -32.08
CA PRO A 163 -16.05 16.35 -32.27
C PRO A 163 -14.82 16.64 -33.13
N GLU A 164 -15.00 17.31 -34.27
CA GLU A 164 -13.91 17.70 -35.18
C GLU A 164 -12.90 18.63 -34.50
N PHE A 165 -13.37 19.58 -33.71
CA PHE A 165 -12.52 20.45 -32.90
C PHE A 165 -11.70 19.63 -31.88
N ALA A 166 -12.33 18.71 -31.15
CA ALA A 166 -11.66 17.90 -30.14
C ALA A 166 -10.62 16.96 -30.77
N GLU A 167 -10.94 16.34 -31.90
CA GLU A 167 -10.04 15.49 -32.69
C GLU A 167 -8.83 16.30 -33.18
N THR A 168 -9.05 17.46 -33.80
CA THR A 168 -7.98 18.34 -34.28
C THR A 168 -7.01 18.71 -33.15
N ILE A 169 -7.53 19.06 -31.97
CA ILE A 169 -6.71 19.40 -30.81
C ILE A 169 -5.93 18.19 -30.28
N SER A 170 -6.55 17.01 -30.28
CA SER A 170 -5.89 15.75 -29.89
C SER A 170 -4.71 15.45 -30.81
N VAL A 171 -4.91 15.52 -32.13
CA VAL A 171 -3.83 15.30 -33.12
C VAL A 171 -2.72 16.34 -32.96
N MET A 172 -3.07 17.61 -32.80
CA MET A 172 -2.06 18.67 -32.68
C MET A 172 -1.20 18.54 -31.43
N LEU A 173 -1.80 18.25 -30.27
CA LEU A 173 -1.12 18.31 -28.97
C LEU A 173 -0.64 16.94 -28.46
N ALA A 174 -1.49 15.91 -28.48
CA ALA A 174 -1.14 14.56 -28.02
C ALA A 174 -0.43 13.77 -29.12
N GLY A 175 -0.85 13.99 -30.37
CA GLY A 175 -0.45 13.20 -31.53
C GLY A 175 -1.40 12.05 -31.78
N GLU A 176 -1.43 11.58 -33.02
CA GLU A 176 -2.22 10.42 -33.45
C GLU A 176 -1.38 9.47 -34.28
N THR A 177 -1.43 8.17 -33.96
CA THR A 177 -0.81 7.13 -34.78
C THR A 177 -1.63 6.96 -36.06
N VAL A 178 -1.08 7.41 -37.18
CA VAL A 178 -1.75 7.39 -38.49
C VAL A 178 -1.38 6.16 -39.33
N SER A 179 -0.28 5.48 -38.99
CA SER A 179 0.17 4.26 -39.67
C SER A 179 1.22 3.53 -38.82
N GLN A 180 1.72 2.40 -39.32
CA GLN A 180 2.89 1.71 -38.80
C GLN A 180 3.93 1.52 -39.91
N VAL A 181 5.19 1.71 -39.56
CA VAL A 181 6.36 1.46 -40.42
C VAL A 181 7.01 0.16 -39.98
N TYR A 182 7.19 -0.77 -40.90
CA TYR A 182 7.83 -2.06 -40.64
C TYR A 182 9.30 -2.00 -41.06
N GLU A 183 10.21 -2.23 -40.12
CA GLU A 183 11.64 -2.40 -40.38
C GLU A 183 12.09 -3.78 -39.89
N GLY A 184 12.34 -4.68 -40.84
CA GLY A 184 12.64 -6.08 -40.54
C GLY A 184 11.45 -6.79 -39.87
N ASN A 185 11.66 -7.28 -38.65
CA ASN A 185 10.64 -7.95 -37.84
C ASN A 185 10.03 -7.05 -36.75
N THR A 186 10.29 -5.73 -36.80
CA THR A 186 9.80 -4.76 -35.81
C THR A 186 8.84 -3.77 -36.50
N ALA A 187 7.78 -3.39 -35.80
CA ALA A 187 6.84 -2.36 -36.22
C ALA A 187 7.02 -1.11 -35.36
N PHE A 188 6.98 0.06 -35.99
CA PHE A 188 7.06 1.36 -35.35
C PHE A 188 5.84 2.20 -35.70
N ASP A 189 5.27 2.88 -34.72
CA ASP A 189 4.13 3.78 -34.96
C ASP A 189 4.57 5.05 -35.70
N LEU A 190 3.88 5.38 -36.80
CA LEU A 190 4.00 6.67 -37.47
C LEU A 190 2.98 7.63 -36.86
N THR A 191 3.45 8.55 -36.04
CA THR A 191 2.59 9.53 -35.34
C THR A 191 2.60 10.88 -36.03
N LEU A 192 1.43 11.45 -36.28
CA LEU A 192 1.27 12.85 -36.69
C LEU A 192 1.03 13.72 -35.46
N ARG A 193 1.85 14.78 -35.30
CA ARG A 193 1.73 15.76 -34.22
C ARG A 193 2.33 17.09 -34.64
N VAL A 194 1.91 18.19 -34.03
CA VAL A 194 2.59 19.49 -34.20
C VAL A 194 3.98 19.42 -33.57
N ASN A 195 4.96 20.10 -34.18
CA ASN A 195 6.32 20.16 -33.68
C ASN A 195 6.37 20.79 -32.28
N ASP A 196 7.33 20.32 -31.47
CA ASP A 196 7.42 20.68 -30.05
C ASP A 196 7.55 22.18 -29.82
N GLU A 197 8.33 22.87 -30.65
CA GLU A 197 8.50 24.32 -30.56
C GLU A 197 7.17 25.07 -30.67
N SER A 198 6.22 24.63 -31.50
CA SER A 198 4.94 25.34 -31.69
C SER A 198 3.93 25.07 -30.58
N ARG A 199 4.21 24.14 -29.67
CA ARG A 199 3.33 23.74 -28.56
C ARG A 199 3.98 23.88 -27.18
N GLU A 200 5.16 24.50 -27.10
CA GLU A 200 5.93 24.67 -25.87
C GLU A 200 5.28 25.65 -24.89
N THR A 201 4.62 26.70 -25.39
CA THR A 201 4.00 27.74 -24.56
C THR A 201 2.54 27.96 -24.90
N ILE A 202 1.79 28.45 -23.90
CA ILE A 202 0.37 28.79 -24.06
C ILE A 202 0.13 29.76 -25.22
N ASP A 203 1.01 30.74 -25.42
CA ASP A 203 0.85 31.73 -26.48
C ASP A 203 1.13 31.15 -27.86
N ARG A 204 2.02 30.15 -27.98
CA ARG A 204 2.20 29.43 -29.25
C ARG A 204 0.99 28.54 -29.54
N ILE A 205 0.45 27.87 -28.53
CA ILE A 205 -0.78 27.05 -28.67
C ILE A 205 -1.96 27.92 -29.12
N LYS A 206 -2.12 29.13 -28.57
CA LYS A 206 -3.15 30.10 -29.03
C LYS A 206 -3.06 30.44 -30.51
N ASN A 207 -1.84 30.51 -31.04
CA ASN A 207 -1.55 30.84 -32.44
C ASN A 207 -1.62 29.63 -33.38
N LEU A 208 -1.80 28.41 -32.88
CA LEU A 208 -2.00 27.23 -33.74
C LEU A 208 -3.25 27.44 -34.60
N THR A 209 -3.15 27.12 -35.88
CA THR A 209 -4.25 27.31 -36.82
C THR A 209 -5.01 26.01 -37.06
N ILE A 210 -6.33 26.05 -36.93
CA ILE A 210 -7.21 24.96 -37.34
C ILE A 210 -7.87 25.29 -38.68
N ASP A 211 -8.23 24.26 -39.43
CA ASP A 211 -8.93 24.41 -40.70
C ASP A 211 -10.43 24.66 -40.47
N ALA A 212 -10.97 25.61 -41.22
CA ALA A 212 -12.38 26.03 -41.22
C ALA A 212 -12.86 26.04 -42.67
N GLY A 213 -13.06 24.85 -43.25
CA GLY A 213 -13.30 24.67 -44.68
C GLY A 213 -12.11 25.12 -45.52
N LYS A 214 -12.20 26.27 -46.18
CA LYS A 214 -11.10 26.84 -47.02
C LYS A 214 -10.24 27.88 -46.31
N ARG A 215 -10.52 28.17 -45.04
CA ARG A 215 -9.82 29.20 -44.26
C ARG A 215 -9.07 28.53 -43.12
N LYS A 216 -7.95 29.12 -42.73
CA LYS A 216 -7.25 28.78 -41.50
C LYS A 216 -7.56 29.82 -40.45
N ILE A 217 -7.88 29.39 -39.24
CA ILE A 217 -8.21 30.29 -38.13
C ILE A 217 -7.33 29.95 -36.91
N PRO A 218 -6.74 30.96 -36.25
CA PRO A 218 -6.05 30.75 -34.98
C PRO A 218 -6.97 30.16 -33.92
N LEU A 219 -6.41 29.31 -33.06
CA LEU A 219 -7.14 28.59 -32.02
C LEU A 219 -7.79 29.55 -31.01
N GLU A 220 -7.12 30.66 -30.67
CA GLU A 220 -7.66 31.70 -29.78
C GLU A 220 -9.00 32.30 -30.24
N ASN A 221 -9.26 32.29 -31.56
CA ASN A 221 -10.50 32.83 -32.13
C ASN A 221 -11.70 31.91 -31.90
N VAL A 222 -11.46 30.64 -31.59
CA VAL A 222 -12.52 29.63 -31.46
C VAL A 222 -12.47 28.86 -30.15
N ALA A 223 -11.44 29.08 -29.34
CA ALA A 223 -11.31 28.52 -28.01
C ALA A 223 -10.69 29.53 -27.04
N THR A 224 -11.05 29.40 -25.77
CA THR A 224 -10.39 30.08 -24.66
C THR A 224 -9.35 29.12 -24.10
N ILE A 225 -8.07 29.51 -24.17
CA ILE A 225 -6.96 28.69 -23.67
C ILE A 225 -6.44 29.37 -22.41
N ILE A 226 -6.61 28.72 -21.28
CA ILE A 226 -6.21 29.24 -19.97
C ILE A 226 -5.36 28.22 -19.22
N SER A 227 -4.39 28.73 -18.47
CA SER A 227 -3.75 27.94 -17.43
C SER A 227 -4.75 27.75 -16.30
N SER A 228 -4.98 26.50 -15.94
CA SER A 228 -5.89 26.11 -14.87
C SER A 228 -5.21 25.05 -14.02
N THR A 229 -5.91 24.57 -13.01
CA THR A 229 -5.42 23.55 -12.09
C THR A 229 -6.53 22.51 -11.92
N GLY A 230 -6.15 21.25 -11.72
CA GLY A 230 -7.11 20.17 -11.54
C GLY A 230 -6.53 19.04 -10.70
N PRO A 231 -7.37 18.18 -10.09
CA PRO A 231 -6.90 17.16 -9.16
C PRO A 231 -5.89 16.21 -9.83
N ASN A 232 -4.81 15.89 -9.11
CA ASN A 232 -3.78 14.95 -9.56
C ASN A 232 -4.33 13.53 -9.77
N THR A 233 -5.17 13.07 -8.86
CA THR A 233 -5.78 11.73 -8.82
C THR A 233 -7.15 11.84 -8.16
N ILE A 234 -8.05 10.90 -8.49
CA ILE A 234 -9.33 10.76 -7.78
C ILE A 234 -9.54 9.28 -7.49
N ASN A 235 -9.12 8.87 -6.30
CA ASN A 235 -9.29 7.51 -5.85
C ASN A 235 -10.70 7.28 -5.31
N ARG A 236 -11.24 6.10 -5.63
CA ARG A 236 -12.58 5.68 -5.19
C ARG A 236 -12.55 4.24 -4.71
N GLU A 237 -13.35 3.98 -3.70
CA GLU A 237 -13.64 2.64 -3.22
C GLU A 237 -15.16 2.57 -3.01
N ASN A 238 -15.79 1.53 -3.56
CA ASN A 238 -17.25 1.39 -3.56
C ASN A 238 -17.98 2.65 -4.06
N VAL A 239 -17.45 3.29 -5.12
CA VAL A 239 -18.01 4.50 -5.78
C VAL A 239 -17.86 5.80 -4.96
N VAL A 240 -17.40 5.73 -3.71
CA VAL A 240 -17.15 6.90 -2.86
C VAL A 240 -15.69 7.35 -3.01
N ARG A 241 -15.44 8.66 -3.03
CA ARG A 241 -14.06 9.19 -3.09
C ARG A 241 -13.37 8.96 -1.75
N LYS A 242 -12.09 8.63 -1.81
CA LYS A 242 -11.26 8.45 -0.61
C LYS A 242 -9.89 9.12 -0.75
N ILE A 243 -9.30 9.47 0.38
CA ILE A 243 -7.89 9.80 0.56
C ILE A 243 -7.34 8.85 1.63
N VAL A 244 -6.14 8.34 1.43
CA VAL A 244 -5.48 7.45 2.39
C VAL A 244 -4.42 8.20 3.17
N ILE A 245 -4.44 8.07 4.49
CA ILE A 245 -3.32 8.40 5.37
C ILE A 245 -2.64 7.08 5.74
N SER A 246 -1.41 6.91 5.28
CA SER A 246 -0.62 5.68 5.41
C SER A 246 0.40 5.80 6.54
N ALA A 247 0.57 4.75 7.33
CA ALA A 247 1.58 4.67 8.37
C ALA A 247 2.12 3.24 8.49
N ASN A 248 3.41 3.13 8.78
CA ASN A 248 4.06 1.88 9.16
C ASN A 248 4.20 1.81 10.69
N VAL A 249 4.39 0.61 11.22
CA VAL A 249 4.58 0.41 12.67
C VAL A 249 6.00 -0.08 12.96
N GLU A 250 6.72 0.66 13.80
CA GLU A 250 8.01 0.29 14.35
C GLU A 250 7.83 -0.29 15.76
N GLY A 251 8.53 -1.38 16.09
CA GLY A 251 8.38 -2.07 17.39
C GLY A 251 7.27 -3.14 17.46
N GLY A 252 6.46 -3.30 16.41
CA GLY A 252 5.64 -4.49 16.17
C GLY A 252 4.27 -4.57 16.87
N ASP A 253 3.88 -3.58 17.68
CA ASP A 253 2.53 -3.52 18.25
C ASP A 253 1.53 -2.83 17.31
N LEU A 254 1.15 -3.54 16.24
CA LEU A 254 0.21 -3.02 15.24
C LEU A 254 -1.17 -2.72 15.84
N ARG A 255 -1.69 -3.62 16.68
CA ARG A 255 -3.04 -3.49 17.26
C ARG A 255 -3.11 -2.37 18.30
N GLY A 256 -2.12 -2.27 19.19
CA GLY A 256 -2.03 -1.20 20.17
C GLY A 256 -1.93 0.17 19.49
N THR A 257 -1.07 0.28 18.47
CA THR A 257 -0.90 1.51 17.69
C THR A 257 -2.21 1.93 17.00
N VAL A 258 -2.93 1.00 16.36
CA VAL A 258 -4.22 1.33 15.70
C VAL A 258 -5.29 1.75 16.70
N ASN A 259 -5.33 1.15 17.88
CA ASN A 259 -6.28 1.57 18.93
C ASN A 259 -5.94 2.96 19.46
N ALA A 260 -4.67 3.28 19.69
CA ALA A 260 -4.25 4.62 20.08
C ALA A 260 -4.60 5.66 19.01
N ILE A 261 -4.39 5.34 17.74
CA ILE A 261 -4.79 6.19 16.60
C ILE A 261 -6.30 6.42 16.60
N ARG A 262 -7.11 5.39 16.86
CA ARG A 262 -8.57 5.51 16.92
C ARG A 262 -9.01 6.44 18.04
N ASP A 263 -8.50 6.21 19.24
CA ASP A 263 -8.86 6.99 20.42
C ASP A 263 -8.51 8.48 20.23
N GLU A 264 -7.34 8.76 19.66
CA GLU A 264 -6.87 10.11 19.36
C GLU A 264 -7.71 10.80 18.26
N ILE A 265 -8.04 10.09 17.17
CA ILE A 265 -8.87 10.64 16.09
C ILE A 265 -10.29 10.91 16.59
N ASP A 266 -10.87 10.00 17.36
CA ASP A 266 -12.23 10.13 17.89
C ASP A 266 -12.35 11.25 18.93
N SER A 267 -11.24 11.64 19.61
CA SER A 267 -11.23 12.75 20.56
C SER A 267 -10.98 14.12 19.92
N ASP A 268 -10.07 14.19 18.94
CA ASP A 268 -9.49 15.46 18.49
C ASP A 268 -9.97 15.91 17.10
N ILE A 269 -10.62 15.02 16.34
CA ILE A 269 -11.01 15.28 14.95
C ILE A 269 -12.53 15.22 14.79
N GLU A 270 -13.15 16.38 14.58
CA GLU A 270 -14.56 16.45 14.18
C GLU A 270 -14.72 16.24 12.67
N LEU A 271 -15.45 15.20 12.27
CA LEU A 271 -15.73 14.90 10.88
C LEU A 271 -17.01 15.62 10.41
N PRO A 272 -16.99 16.30 9.25
CA PRO A 272 -18.20 16.88 8.64
C PRO A 272 -19.25 15.82 8.27
N GLU A 273 -20.50 16.25 8.09
CA GLU A 273 -21.57 15.33 7.67
C GLU A 273 -21.25 14.66 6.32
N GLY A 274 -21.42 13.34 6.26
CA GLY A 274 -21.11 12.53 5.09
C GLY A 274 -19.64 12.13 4.94
N TYR A 275 -18.78 12.52 5.90
CA TYR A 275 -17.39 12.07 5.99
C TYR A 275 -17.29 10.96 7.02
N TYR A 276 -16.46 9.96 6.73
CA TYR A 276 -16.22 8.85 7.65
C TYR A 276 -14.84 8.26 7.42
N ILE A 277 -14.32 7.59 8.45
CA ILE A 277 -13.01 6.95 8.43
C ILE A 277 -13.18 5.44 8.54
N GLU A 278 -12.41 4.71 7.75
CA GLU A 278 -12.23 3.26 7.91
C GLU A 278 -10.74 2.94 8.08
N TYR A 279 -10.43 1.95 8.90
CA TYR A 279 -9.06 1.50 9.13
C TYR A 279 -8.82 0.20 8.36
N GLY A 280 -7.90 0.24 7.41
CA GLY A 280 -7.45 -0.89 6.61
C GLY A 280 -5.95 -1.12 6.74
N GLY A 281 -5.39 -1.85 5.77
CA GLY A 281 -3.99 -2.29 5.77
C GLY A 281 -3.85 -3.70 6.34
N GLN A 282 -2.67 -4.03 6.85
CA GLN A 282 -2.39 -5.33 7.46
C GLN A 282 -3.24 -5.57 8.72
N PHE A 283 -3.63 -4.50 9.42
CA PHE A 283 -4.46 -4.57 10.62
C PHE A 283 -5.80 -5.28 10.40
N GLU A 284 -6.49 -4.99 9.29
CA GLU A 284 -7.78 -5.62 8.96
C GLU A 284 -7.62 -7.14 8.80
N SER A 285 -6.57 -7.55 8.08
CA SER A 285 -6.22 -8.95 7.88
C SER A 285 -5.84 -9.63 9.20
N GLU A 286 -5.08 -8.96 10.06
CA GLU A 286 -4.70 -9.48 11.38
C GLU A 286 -5.92 -9.65 12.30
N GLN A 287 -6.86 -8.70 12.28
CA GLN A 287 -8.09 -8.77 13.07
C GLN A 287 -8.99 -9.92 12.61
N ALA A 288 -9.17 -10.07 11.30
CA ALA A 288 -9.93 -11.18 10.71
C ALA A 288 -9.28 -12.54 11.04
N ALA A 289 -7.96 -12.65 10.86
CA ALA A 289 -7.21 -13.86 11.19
C ALA A 289 -7.29 -14.20 12.69
N SER A 290 -7.15 -13.20 13.57
CA SER A 290 -7.24 -13.40 15.03
C SER A 290 -8.61 -13.93 15.45
N ARG A 291 -9.69 -13.40 14.85
CA ARG A 291 -11.06 -13.89 15.10
C ARG A 291 -11.23 -15.34 14.64
N ILE A 292 -10.75 -15.67 13.45
CA ILE A 292 -10.80 -17.04 12.91
C ILE A 292 -9.98 -18.00 13.79
N LEU A 293 -8.78 -17.60 14.20
CA LEU A 293 -7.91 -18.39 15.07
C LEU A 293 -8.57 -18.66 16.42
N LEU A 294 -9.22 -17.67 17.04
CA LEU A 294 -9.93 -17.86 18.31
C LEU A 294 -11.05 -18.89 18.15
N ILE A 295 -11.92 -18.71 17.14
CA ILE A 295 -13.05 -19.62 16.89
C ILE A 295 -12.54 -21.04 16.61
N THR A 296 -11.54 -21.17 15.74
CA THR A 296 -10.98 -22.46 15.33
C THR A 296 -10.26 -23.15 16.50
N SER A 297 -9.59 -22.38 17.37
CA SER A 297 -8.90 -22.92 18.56
C SER A 297 -9.90 -23.46 19.57
N VAL A 298 -10.99 -22.74 19.85
CA VAL A 298 -12.07 -23.22 20.72
C VAL A 298 -12.69 -24.51 20.17
N PHE A 299 -12.98 -24.53 18.87
CA PHE A 299 -13.52 -25.73 18.23
C PHE A 299 -12.54 -26.91 18.28
N SER A 300 -11.25 -26.68 18.04
CA SER A 300 -10.20 -27.70 18.12
C SER A 300 -10.07 -28.27 19.52
N ILE A 301 -10.08 -27.43 20.56
CA ILE A 301 -10.06 -27.86 21.96
C ILE A 301 -11.28 -28.73 22.28
N LEU A 302 -12.46 -28.36 21.78
CA LEU A 302 -13.68 -29.13 21.96
C LEU A 302 -13.60 -30.51 21.27
N VAL A 303 -13.07 -30.56 20.04
CA VAL A 303 -12.85 -31.83 19.33
C VAL A 303 -11.84 -32.72 20.07
N ILE A 304 -10.72 -32.15 20.54
CA ILE A 304 -9.73 -32.88 21.35
C ILE A 304 -10.38 -33.41 22.64
N PHE A 305 -11.16 -32.59 23.33
CA PHE A 305 -11.89 -33.03 24.52
C PHE A 305 -12.85 -34.19 24.22
N LEU A 306 -13.60 -34.14 23.12
CA LEU A 306 -14.50 -35.22 22.72
C LEU A 306 -13.73 -36.51 22.40
N LEU A 307 -12.57 -36.43 21.75
CA LEU A 307 -11.71 -37.60 21.49
C LEU A 307 -11.19 -38.21 22.80
N LEU A 308 -10.69 -37.37 23.72
CA LEU A 308 -10.24 -37.80 25.04
C LEU A 308 -11.37 -38.39 25.89
N PHE A 309 -12.56 -37.78 25.83
CA PHE A 309 -13.74 -38.29 26.50
C PHE A 309 -14.18 -39.64 25.92
N ASN A 310 -14.08 -39.84 24.61
CA ASN A 310 -14.39 -41.13 24.00
C ASN A 310 -13.41 -42.24 24.42
N GLU A 311 -12.13 -41.90 24.61
CA GLU A 311 -11.09 -42.84 25.07
C GLU A 311 -11.29 -43.24 26.54
N PHE A 312 -11.41 -42.26 27.45
CA PHE A 312 -11.46 -42.53 28.89
C PHE A 312 -12.88 -42.72 29.44
N LYS A 313 -13.92 -42.32 28.69
CA LYS A 313 -15.33 -42.24 29.12
C LYS A 313 -15.53 -41.49 30.45
N ASN A 314 -14.58 -40.64 30.82
CA ASN A 314 -14.53 -39.92 32.08
C ASN A 314 -14.11 -38.46 31.85
N VAL A 315 -15.01 -37.54 32.20
CA VAL A 315 -14.81 -36.09 32.03
C VAL A 315 -13.61 -35.58 32.80
N THR A 316 -13.38 -36.07 34.02
CA THR A 316 -12.27 -35.63 34.87
C THR A 316 -10.93 -36.04 34.28
N GLN A 317 -10.81 -37.27 33.78
CA GLN A 317 -9.57 -37.74 33.15
C GLN A 317 -9.27 -36.99 31.85
N ALA A 318 -10.29 -36.77 31.01
CA ALA A 318 -10.15 -35.97 29.79
C ALA A 318 -9.74 -34.51 30.11
N ALA A 319 -10.33 -33.88 31.14
CA ALA A 319 -9.98 -32.53 31.55
C ALA A 319 -8.56 -32.42 32.12
N VAL A 320 -8.09 -33.42 32.87
CA VAL A 320 -6.71 -33.46 33.41
C VAL A 320 -5.69 -33.53 32.27
N VAL A 321 -5.94 -34.37 31.25
CA VAL A 321 -5.06 -34.41 30.06
C VAL A 321 -5.13 -33.09 29.30
N LEU A 322 -6.31 -32.47 29.19
CA LEU A 322 -6.47 -31.19 28.52
C LEU A 322 -5.74 -30.05 29.24
N LEU A 323 -5.68 -30.09 30.57
CA LEU A 323 -4.96 -29.11 31.41
C LEU A 323 -3.44 -29.11 31.14
N ASN A 324 -2.88 -30.20 30.61
CA ASN A 324 -1.47 -30.24 30.21
C ASN A 324 -1.16 -29.36 28.99
N LEU A 325 -2.15 -29.01 28.15
CA LEU A 325 -1.90 -28.18 26.96
C LEU A 325 -1.45 -26.75 27.33
N PRO A 326 -2.15 -26.01 28.22
CA PRO A 326 -1.67 -24.73 28.74
C PRO A 326 -0.29 -24.80 29.38
N LEU A 327 0.04 -25.88 30.09
CA LEU A 327 1.37 -26.09 30.68
C LEU A 327 2.45 -26.26 29.62
N ALA A 328 2.17 -27.00 28.54
CA ALA A 328 3.09 -27.16 27.42
C ALA A 328 3.32 -25.82 26.70
N LEU A 329 2.29 -24.98 26.55
CA LEU A 329 2.40 -23.64 25.97
C LEU A 329 3.44 -22.77 26.69
N ILE A 330 3.46 -22.80 28.02
CA ILE A 330 4.41 -22.00 28.82
C ILE A 330 5.85 -22.27 28.38
N GLY A 331 6.22 -23.55 28.23
CA GLY A 331 7.56 -23.93 27.77
C GLY A 331 7.88 -23.44 26.35
N GLY A 332 6.89 -23.51 25.44
CA GLY A 332 7.06 -23.00 24.07
C GLY A 332 7.17 -21.47 24.00
N VAL A 333 6.41 -20.75 24.84
CA VAL A 333 6.50 -19.28 24.96
C VAL A 333 7.88 -18.87 25.49
N PHE A 334 8.40 -19.56 26.51
CA PHE A 334 9.77 -19.33 26.99
C PHE A 334 10.81 -19.59 25.90
N ALA A 335 10.66 -20.68 25.12
CA ALA A 335 11.57 -20.97 24.03
C ALA A 335 11.60 -19.83 22.99
N ILE A 336 10.43 -19.31 22.60
CA ILE A 336 10.32 -18.19 21.65
C ILE A 336 10.92 -16.92 22.24
N PHE A 337 10.64 -16.62 23.51
CA PHE A 337 11.19 -15.45 24.19
C PHE A 337 12.72 -15.44 24.14
N PHE A 338 13.39 -16.58 24.36
CA PHE A 338 14.85 -16.68 24.30
C PHE A 338 15.44 -16.76 22.89
N THR A 339 14.65 -17.10 21.86
CA THR A 339 15.15 -17.25 20.47
C THR A 339 14.87 -16.06 19.57
N GLY A 340 14.15 -15.04 20.04
CA GLY A 340 13.96 -13.78 19.30
C GLY A 340 12.57 -13.16 19.38
N GLY A 341 11.62 -13.78 20.10
CA GLY A 341 10.31 -13.19 20.38
C GLY A 341 9.32 -13.17 19.21
N ILE A 342 9.69 -13.63 18.02
CA ILE A 342 8.84 -13.56 16.83
C ILE A 342 7.97 -14.83 16.72
N LEU A 343 6.64 -14.64 16.82
CA LEU A 343 5.68 -15.71 16.54
C LEU A 343 5.47 -15.85 15.03
N SER A 344 6.11 -16.85 14.43
CA SER A 344 6.02 -17.13 12.98
C SER A 344 5.14 -18.36 12.68
N ILE A 345 4.75 -18.57 11.42
CA ILE A 345 4.03 -19.78 10.99
C ILE A 345 4.78 -21.07 11.38
N PRO A 346 6.11 -21.19 11.19
CA PRO A 346 6.88 -22.33 11.72
C PRO A 346 6.75 -22.51 13.24
N ALA A 347 6.76 -21.42 14.01
CA ALA A 347 6.58 -21.50 15.46
C ALA A 347 5.18 -22.04 15.82
N ILE A 348 4.13 -21.63 15.10
CA ILE A 348 2.76 -22.16 15.26
C ILE A 348 2.72 -23.67 14.96
N ILE A 349 3.37 -24.14 13.89
CA ILE A 349 3.47 -25.58 13.58
C ILE A 349 4.20 -26.33 14.71
N GLY A 350 5.23 -25.72 15.29
CA GLY A 350 5.92 -26.21 16.49
C GLY A 350 4.97 -26.37 17.68
N PHE A 351 4.13 -25.37 17.97
CA PHE A 351 3.12 -25.47 19.03
C PHE A 351 2.08 -26.57 18.77
N ILE A 352 1.62 -26.75 17.54
CA ILE A 352 0.69 -27.83 17.18
C ILE A 352 1.33 -29.19 17.46
N SER A 353 2.60 -29.37 17.08
CA SER A 353 3.35 -30.60 17.35
C SER A 353 3.55 -30.83 18.84
N LEU A 354 3.87 -29.77 19.59
CA LEU A 354 4.01 -29.79 21.05
C LEU A 354 2.72 -30.24 21.74
N PHE A 355 1.56 -29.73 21.30
CA PHE A 355 0.27 -30.17 21.81
C PHE A 355 0.01 -31.65 21.56
N GLY A 356 0.32 -32.15 20.36
CA GLY A 356 0.17 -33.57 20.04
C GLY A 356 1.01 -34.46 20.96
N ILE A 357 2.27 -34.11 21.18
CA ILE A 357 3.18 -34.86 22.07
C ILE A 357 2.71 -34.78 23.53
N ALA A 358 2.36 -33.59 24.01
CA ALA A 358 1.89 -33.39 25.38
C ALA A 358 0.60 -34.17 25.68
N THR A 359 -0.35 -34.15 24.74
CA THR A 359 -1.61 -34.89 24.85
C THR A 359 -1.36 -36.40 24.84
N ARG A 360 -0.51 -36.90 23.92
CA ARG A 360 -0.14 -38.33 23.86
C ARG A 360 0.50 -38.82 25.15
N ASN A 361 1.44 -38.05 25.71
CA ASN A 361 2.10 -38.41 26.96
C ASN A 361 1.11 -38.39 28.14
N GLY A 362 0.23 -37.38 28.21
CA GLY A 362 -0.83 -37.32 29.20
C GLY A 362 -1.77 -38.53 29.13
N MET A 363 -2.18 -38.91 27.92
CA MET A 363 -3.04 -40.09 27.71
C MET A 363 -2.37 -41.39 28.17
N LEU A 364 -1.10 -41.61 27.81
CA LEU A 364 -0.36 -42.81 28.21
C LEU A 364 -0.23 -42.93 29.73
N LEU A 365 0.01 -41.81 30.41
CA LEU A 365 0.16 -41.76 31.86
C LEU A 365 -1.16 -42.10 32.56
N ILE A 366 -2.27 -41.49 32.14
CA ILE A 366 -3.61 -41.78 32.67
C ILE A 366 -4.03 -43.22 32.37
N SER A 367 -3.79 -43.69 31.15
CA SER A 367 -4.07 -45.08 30.75
C SER A 367 -3.33 -46.06 31.67
N ARG A 368 -2.04 -45.82 31.94
CA ARG A 368 -1.26 -46.64 32.86
C ARG A 368 -1.79 -46.59 34.30
N TYR A 369 -2.21 -45.42 34.80
CA TYR A 369 -2.83 -45.32 36.13
C TYR A 369 -4.13 -46.12 36.20
N ASN A 370 -4.96 -46.06 35.16
CA ASN A 370 -6.19 -46.86 35.09
C ASN A 370 -5.88 -48.37 35.08
N ASP A 371 -4.86 -48.81 34.34
CA ASP A 371 -4.43 -50.21 34.30
C ASP A 371 -3.93 -50.70 35.67
N LEU A 372 -3.12 -49.88 36.37
CA LEU A 372 -2.60 -50.20 37.71
C LEU A 372 -3.71 -50.24 38.76
N HIS A 373 -4.68 -49.32 38.66
CA HIS A 373 -5.85 -49.34 39.53
C HIS A 373 -6.73 -50.58 39.25
N ALA A 374 -6.89 -50.98 37.98
CA ALA A 374 -7.63 -52.18 37.61
C ALA A 374 -6.93 -53.48 38.07
N SER A 375 -5.60 -53.49 38.18
CA SER A 375 -4.82 -54.62 38.71
C SER A 375 -4.72 -54.67 40.24
N GLY A 376 -5.36 -53.73 40.95
CA GLY A 376 -5.54 -53.77 42.41
C GLY A 376 -4.42 -53.12 43.23
N LEU A 377 -3.53 -52.35 42.60
CA LEU A 377 -2.49 -51.57 43.31
C LEU A 377 -3.10 -50.30 43.93
N SER A 378 -2.63 -49.93 45.12
CA SER A 378 -3.16 -48.77 45.86
C SER A 378 -2.65 -47.46 45.26
N VAL A 379 -3.41 -46.35 45.43
CA VAL A 379 -3.09 -45.01 44.89
C VAL A 379 -1.74 -44.43 45.38
N LYS A 380 -1.07 -45.07 46.35
CA LYS A 380 0.21 -44.64 46.94
C LYS A 380 1.42 -45.47 46.53
N GLU A 381 1.23 -46.58 45.83
CA GLU A 381 2.29 -47.46 45.29
C GLU A 381 2.28 -47.38 43.75
#